data_AF-A0A6P0VFK9-F1
#
_entry.id   AF-A0A6P0VFK9-F1
#
_cell.length_a   1.000
_cell.length_b   1.000
_cell.length_c   1.000
_cell.angle_alpha   90.00
_cell.angle_beta   90.00
_cell.angle_gamma   90.00
#
_symmetry.space_group_name_H-M   'P 1'
#
loop_
_entity.id
_entity.type
_entity.pdbx_description
1 polymer ?
#
loop_
_entity_poly.entity_id
_entity_poly.type
_entity_poly.pdbx_seq_one_letter_code
_entity_poly.pdbx_strand_id
1 'polypeptide(L)'
;MTSEWEALVVGINRYPQMTTLQDLKAAAKDAEDIALYLREYGYQPFRVQRLPQQLDGKGEAQIHSTGLVKLKELQEALIQRFALLRGTITTMGKLISYSSLLCYGVRC
;
A
#
# COMPACT_ATOMS: atom_id res chain seq x y z
N MET A 1 -20.62 17.53 0.64
CA MET A 1 -19.20 17.13 0.50
C MET A 1 -19.19 15.64 0.23
N THR A 2 -18.77 15.21 -0.95
CA THR A 2 -18.68 13.80 -1.30
C THR A 2 -17.47 13.21 -0.58
N SER A 3 -17.69 12.34 0.40
CA SER A 3 -16.63 11.62 1.07
C SER A 3 -15.97 10.68 0.05
N GLU A 4 -14.75 10.97 -0.36
CA GLU A 4 -13.94 10.05 -1.17
C GLU A 4 -13.45 8.90 -0.29
N TRP A 5 -13.46 7.68 -0.82
CA TRP A 5 -12.91 6.54 -0.10
C TRP A 5 -11.40 6.54 -0.22
N GLU A 6 -10.72 6.08 0.81
CA GLU A 6 -9.27 6.08 0.86
C GLU A 6 -8.73 4.65 0.79
N ALA A 7 -7.78 4.39 -0.11
CA ALA A 7 -7.09 3.11 -0.20
C ALA A 7 -5.57 3.29 -0.24
N LEU A 8 -4.86 2.44 0.48
CA LEU A 8 -3.41 2.27 0.37
C LEU A 8 -3.12 0.91 -0.26
N VAL A 9 -2.43 0.91 -1.39
CA VAL A 9 -2.06 -0.31 -2.12
C VAL A 9 -0.55 -0.42 -2.18
N VAL A 10 -0.02 -1.56 -1.73
CA VAL A 10 1.42 -1.78 -1.56
C VAL A 10 1.86 -3.03 -2.32
N GLY A 11 2.77 -2.86 -3.28
CA GLY A 11 3.37 -3.94 -4.06
C GLY A 11 4.83 -4.14 -3.70
N ILE A 12 5.16 -5.17 -2.92
CA ILE A 12 6.53 -5.44 -2.48
C ILE A 12 7.14 -6.53 -3.36
N ASN A 13 8.03 -6.13 -4.26
CA ASN A 13 8.72 -7.08 -5.14
C ASN A 13 10.06 -7.57 -4.57
N ARG A 14 10.76 -6.75 -3.77
CA ARG A 14 12.17 -6.99 -3.46
C ARG A 14 12.41 -7.04 -1.96
N TYR A 15 13.25 -7.98 -1.54
CA TYR A 15 13.62 -8.21 -0.15
C TYR A 15 15.15 -8.18 -0.02
N PRO A 16 15.79 -7.00 -0.05
CA PRO A 16 17.25 -6.90 -0.14
C PRO A 16 18.01 -7.49 1.05
N GLN A 17 17.33 -7.66 2.20
CA GLN A 17 17.88 -8.33 3.38
C GLN A 17 17.86 -9.87 3.27
N MET A 18 17.15 -10.43 2.27
CA MET A 18 17.06 -11.86 2.02
C MET A 18 17.77 -12.22 0.71
N THR A 19 19.04 -12.61 0.81
CA THR A 19 19.88 -12.96 -0.35
C THR A 19 19.48 -14.28 -1.01
N THR A 20 18.64 -15.09 -0.36
CA THR A 20 18.15 -16.37 -0.89
C THR A 20 16.87 -16.27 -1.70
N LEU A 21 16.17 -15.13 -1.62
CA LEU A 21 14.91 -14.93 -2.33
C LEU A 21 15.15 -14.17 -3.63
N GLN A 22 14.49 -14.64 -4.69
CA GLN A 22 14.44 -13.90 -5.95
C GLN A 22 13.41 -12.77 -5.84
N ASP A 23 13.68 -11.67 -6.54
CA ASP A 23 12.73 -10.56 -6.66
C ASP A 23 11.43 -11.06 -7.31
N LEU A 24 10.30 -10.77 -6.65
CA LEU A 24 8.97 -11.05 -7.16
C LEU A 24 8.64 -10.10 -8.31
N LYS A 25 7.74 -10.55 -9.19
CA LYS A 25 7.19 -9.72 -10.27
C LYS A 25 5.68 -9.53 -10.15
N ALA A 26 4.99 -10.51 -9.58
CA ALA A 26 3.54 -10.52 -9.45
C ALA A 26 3.03 -9.46 -8.46
N ALA A 27 3.70 -9.27 -7.32
CA ALA A 27 3.18 -8.41 -6.24
C ALA A 27 2.97 -6.95 -6.67
N ALA A 28 3.93 -6.35 -7.39
CA ALA A 28 3.75 -5.00 -7.93
C ALA A 28 2.69 -4.92 -9.02
N LYS A 29 2.55 -5.97 -9.84
CA LYS A 29 1.53 -6.02 -10.90
C LYS A 29 0.14 -6.11 -10.29
N ASP A 30 -0.07 -7.05 -9.37
CA ASP A 30 -1.35 -7.24 -8.68
C ASP A 30 -1.75 -5.96 -7.91
N ALA A 31 -0.77 -5.30 -7.29
CA ALA A 31 -0.98 -4.01 -6.63
C ALA A 31 -1.43 -2.92 -7.61
N GLU A 32 -0.83 -2.81 -8.79
CA GLU A 32 -1.27 -1.83 -9.78
C GLU A 32 -2.66 -2.17 -10.33
N ASP A 33 -2.91 -3.44 -10.65
CA ASP A 33 -4.20 -3.90 -11.16
C ASP A 33 -5.33 -3.60 -10.15
N ILE A 34 -5.10 -3.82 -8.85
CA ILE A 34 -6.05 -3.44 -7.78
C ILE A 34 -6.22 -1.92 -7.71
N ALA A 35 -5.14 -1.15 -7.80
CA ALA A 35 -5.20 0.31 -7.73
C ALA A 35 -6.00 0.92 -8.89
N LEU A 36 -5.83 0.36 -10.10
CA LEU A 36 -6.61 0.72 -11.28
C LEU A 36 -8.07 0.31 -11.10
N TYR A 37 -8.32 -0.92 -10.64
CA TYR A 37 -9.67 -1.42 -10.41
C TYR A 37 -10.45 -0.57 -9.42
N LEU A 38 -9.85 -0.18 -8.29
CA LEU A 38 -10.49 0.69 -7.29
C LEU A 38 -10.81 2.08 -7.85
N ARG A 39 -9.95 2.61 -8.71
CA ARG A 39 -10.15 3.91 -9.35
C ARG A 39 -11.26 3.88 -10.40
N GLU A 40 -11.34 2.80 -11.17
CA GLU A 40 -12.26 2.68 -12.32
C GLU A 40 -13.63 2.11 -11.95
N TYR A 41 -13.66 1.15 -11.01
CA TYR A 41 -14.84 0.37 -10.66
C TYR A 41 -15.22 0.48 -9.18
N GLY A 42 -14.61 1.40 -8.45
CA GLY A 42 -15.00 1.67 -7.06
C GLY A 42 -16.46 2.12 -6.97
N TYR A 43 -17.19 1.59 -5.99
CA TYR A 43 -18.57 2.02 -5.70
C TYR A 43 -18.66 3.52 -5.38
N GLN A 44 -17.58 4.10 -4.86
CA GLN A 44 -17.38 5.54 -4.69
C GLN A 44 -16.00 5.93 -5.26
N PRO A 45 -15.77 7.22 -5.56
CA PRO A 45 -14.45 7.69 -5.95
C PRO A 45 -13.40 7.34 -4.89
N PHE A 46 -12.37 6.59 -5.28
CA PHE A 46 -11.26 6.23 -4.41
C PHE A 46 -10.04 7.15 -4.63
N ARG A 47 -9.52 7.69 -3.54
CA ARG A 47 -8.19 8.29 -3.48
C ARG A 47 -7.16 7.22 -3.10
N VAL A 48 -6.63 6.58 -4.15
CA VAL A 48 -5.65 5.49 -4.02
C VAL A 48 -4.22 6.05 -3.90
N GLN A 49 -3.51 5.68 -2.84
CA GLN A 49 -2.06 5.84 -2.74
C GLN A 49 -1.37 4.52 -3.03
N ARG A 50 -0.31 4.60 -3.82
CA ARG A 50 0.48 3.46 -4.30
C ARG A 50 1.85 3.49 -3.65
N LEU A 51 2.35 2.34 -3.18
CA LEU A 51 3.72 2.18 -2.71
C LEU A 51 4.35 0.89 -3.26
N PRO A 52 5.65 0.89 -3.65
CA PRO A 52 6.49 2.08 -3.81
C PRO A 52 5.98 2.95 -4.96
N GLN A 53 6.03 4.27 -4.82
CA GLN A 53 5.48 5.17 -5.84
C GLN A 53 6.54 5.53 -6.89
N GLN A 54 6.15 5.56 -8.15
CA GLN A 54 6.81 6.32 -9.20
C GLN A 54 5.76 7.10 -9.98
N LEU A 55 6.19 8.16 -10.69
CA LEU A 55 5.32 8.85 -11.63
C LEU A 55 5.51 8.24 -13.02
N ASP A 56 4.43 8.09 -13.77
CA ASP A 56 4.50 7.74 -15.18
C ASP A 56 4.91 8.96 -16.04
N GLY A 57 5.03 8.76 -17.36
CA GLY A 57 5.38 9.85 -18.29
C GLY A 57 4.33 10.96 -18.41
N LYS A 58 3.15 10.80 -17.79
CA LYS A 58 2.06 11.79 -17.75
C LYS A 58 1.93 12.45 -16.39
N GLY A 59 2.76 12.07 -15.41
CA GLY A 59 2.72 12.60 -14.04
C GLY A 59 1.73 11.87 -13.13
N GLU A 60 1.16 10.75 -13.57
CA GLU A 60 0.25 9.93 -12.77
C GLU A 60 1.03 8.97 -11.86
N ALA A 61 0.56 8.79 -10.63
CA ALA A 61 1.19 7.88 -9.67
C ALA A 61 0.91 6.42 -10.05
N GLN A 62 1.98 5.62 -10.17
CA GLN A 62 1.95 4.18 -10.42
C GLN A 62 2.88 3.44 -9.44
N ILE A 63 2.70 2.13 -9.28
CA ILE A 63 3.60 1.27 -8.50
C ILE A 63 4.96 1.16 -9.21
N HIS A 64 6.04 1.36 -8.46
CA HIS A 64 7.40 1.19 -8.92
C HIS A 64 7.82 -0.27 -8.77
N SER A 65 7.72 -1.04 -9.86
CA SER A 65 7.98 -2.49 -9.86
C SER A 65 9.38 -2.90 -9.37
N THR A 66 10.39 -2.06 -9.53
CA THR A 66 11.76 -2.29 -9.05
C THR A 66 12.11 -1.51 -7.79
N GLY A 67 11.17 -0.70 -7.29
CA GLY A 67 11.33 0.15 -6.13
C GLY A 67 11.35 -0.64 -4.83
N LEU A 68 11.95 -0.04 -3.80
CA LEU A 68 11.88 -0.54 -2.44
C LEU A 68 10.84 0.25 -1.65
N VAL A 69 9.99 -0.46 -0.92
CA VAL A 69 9.11 0.17 0.06
C VAL A 69 9.97 0.53 1.28
N LYS A 70 10.13 1.83 1.54
CA LYS A 70 10.83 2.28 2.75
C LYS A 70 9.89 2.19 3.94
N LEU A 71 10.41 1.70 5.07
CA LEU A 71 9.64 1.60 6.32
C LEU A 71 8.99 2.94 6.70
N LYS A 72 9.73 4.04 6.57
CA LYS A 72 9.24 5.39 6.86
C LYS A 72 8.03 5.77 6.00
N GLU A 73 8.11 5.56 4.69
CA GLU A 73 7.03 5.89 3.74
C GLU A 73 5.78 5.05 4.02
N LEU A 74 5.96 3.77 4.34
CA LEU A 74 4.85 2.89 4.72
C LEU A 74 4.22 3.31 6.06
N GLN A 75 5.04 3.63 7.07
CA GLN A 75 4.56 4.11 8.37
C GLN A 75 3.79 5.41 8.23
N GLU A 76 4.31 6.36 7.46
CA GLU A 76 3.63 7.64 7.21
C GLU A 76 2.31 7.44 6.48
N ALA A 77 2.26 6.59 5.45
CA ALA A 77 1.04 6.27 4.73
C ALA A 77 -0.01 5.59 5.63
N LEU A 78 0.42 4.67 6.50
CA LEU A 78 -0.46 4.03 7.48
C LEU A 78 -0.96 5.03 8.52
N ILE A 79 -0.09 5.88 9.07
CA ILE A 79 -0.48 6.88 10.06
C ILE A 79 -1.46 7.88 9.47
N GLN A 80 -1.18 8.41 8.27
CA GLN A 80 -2.06 9.39 7.62
C GLN A 80 -3.48 8.84 7.43
N ARG A 81 -3.60 7.56 7.03
CA ARG A 81 -4.88 6.94 6.68
C ARG A 81 -5.60 6.26 7.84
N PHE A 82 -4.87 5.76 8.83
CA PHE A 82 -5.42 5.04 9.99
C PHE A 82 -5.30 5.82 11.31
N ALA A 83 -5.03 7.12 11.28
CA ALA A 83 -4.91 7.98 12.47
C ALA A 83 -6.14 8.00 13.40
N LEU A 84 -7.27 7.38 13.04
CA LEU A 84 -8.40 7.13 13.95
C LEU A 84 -8.20 5.91 14.89
N LEU A 85 -7.13 5.12 14.73
CA LEU A 85 -6.78 3.97 15.60
C LEU A 85 -5.79 4.31 16.72
N ARG A 86 -5.62 5.60 17.07
CA ARG A 86 -4.59 6.16 17.97
C ARG A 86 -4.45 5.52 19.37
N GLY A 87 -5.30 4.59 19.78
CA GLY A 87 -5.16 3.86 21.04
C GLY A 87 -4.21 2.65 21.03
N THR A 88 -3.80 2.11 19.87
CA THR A 88 -3.21 0.75 19.83
C THR A 88 -1.85 0.60 19.14
N ILE A 89 -1.36 1.60 18.40
CA ILE A 89 -0.16 1.41 17.54
C ILE A 89 1.16 1.54 18.32
N THR A 90 1.18 2.18 19.50
CA THR A 90 2.42 2.47 20.26
C THR A 90 3.16 1.22 20.76
N THR A 91 2.52 0.03 20.77
CA THR A 91 3.12 -1.19 21.34
C THR A 91 3.57 -2.22 20.29
N MET A 92 3.34 -1.99 18.99
CA MET A 92 3.68 -2.97 17.93
C MET A 92 5.04 -2.72 17.23
N GLY A 93 5.95 -1.95 17.85
CA GLY A 93 7.33 -1.79 17.37
C GLY A 93 8.20 -3.06 17.45
N LYS A 94 7.66 -4.18 17.98
CA LYS A 94 8.37 -5.45 18.15
C LYS A 94 7.73 -6.66 17.44
N LEU A 95 6.62 -6.48 16.72
CA LEU A 95 5.80 -7.62 16.28
C LEU A 95 5.20 -7.44 14.88
N ILE A 96 6.02 -7.00 13.92
CA ILE A 96 5.71 -7.21 12.49
C ILE A 96 6.64 -8.30 12.00
N SER A 97 6.37 -9.52 12.47
CA SER A 97 6.85 -10.76 11.87
C SER A 97 5.87 -11.14 10.76
N TYR A 98 6.40 -11.37 9.57
CA TYR A 98 5.83 -12.05 8.41
C TYR A 98 4.41 -12.61 8.58
N SER A 99 3.41 -11.95 8.01
CA SER A 99 2.25 -12.65 7.45
C SER A 99 1.48 -11.77 6.47
N SER A 100 1.20 -12.36 5.32
CA SER A 100 0.37 -11.93 4.22
C SER A 100 -1.06 -11.52 4.63
N LEU A 101 -1.65 -10.61 3.84
CA LEU A 101 -3.08 -10.25 3.80
C LEU A 101 -3.67 -9.64 5.08
N LEU A 102 -3.75 -8.30 5.10
CA LEU A 102 -4.64 -7.56 6.00
C LEU A 102 -5.43 -6.51 5.20
N CYS A 103 -6.46 -6.98 4.50
CA CYS A 103 -7.59 -6.14 4.10
C CYS A 103 -8.50 -5.98 5.32
N TYR A 104 -8.47 -4.81 5.98
CA TYR A 104 -9.49 -4.44 6.95
C TYR A 104 -10.38 -3.35 6.37
N GLY A 105 -11.61 -3.75 6.01
CA GLY A 105 -12.68 -2.85 5.60
C GLY A 105 -14.03 -3.51 5.82
N VAL A 106 -14.55 -3.48 7.06
CA VAL A 106 -16.00 -3.52 7.33
C VAL A 106 -16.25 -2.83 8.68
N ARG A 107 -16.95 -1.70 8.66
CA ARG A 107 -17.87 -1.33 9.73
C ARG A 107 -19.22 -1.08 9.07
N CYS A 108 -20.18 -1.93 9.43
CA CYS A 108 -21.60 -1.77 9.15
C CYS A 108 -22.14 -0.48 9.75
#